data_AF-A0A821UXV6-F1
#
_entry.id   AF-A0A821UXV6-F1
#
_cell.length_a   1.000
_cell.length_b   1.000
_cell.length_c   1.000
_cell.angle_alpha   90.00
_cell.angle_beta   90.00
_cell.angle_gamma   90.00
#
_symmetry.space_group_name_H-M   'P 1'
#
loop_
_entity.id
_entity.type
_entity.pdbx_description
1 polymer ?
#
loop_
_entity_poly.entity_id
_entity_poly.type
_entity_poly.pdbx_seq_one_letter_code
_entity_poly.pdbx_strand_id
1 'polypeptide(L)'
;MDEKQQNDDFNTSDHADSVVNTLEQSSIQHSSMNNKSFLVKNPRVDDKLELEVRQIYEKLCRQEQAQLSHERQATLFCRYRHNNHPYLLLRPVKEEQVLDEPAVFLFHDVVSDSDIEKVKALAIPRLKRALVRDTATGGVKQADF
;
A
#
# COMPACT_ATOMS: atom_id res chain seq x y z
N MET A 1 4.26 -56.97 8.37
CA MET A 1 3.54 -56.17 7.34
C MET A 1 3.17 -54.86 8.01
N ASP A 2 4.10 -53.98 8.39
CA ASP A 2 5.24 -53.43 7.63
C ASP A 2 4.81 -52.89 6.28
N GLU A 3 4.29 -51.66 6.28
CA GLU A 3 4.78 -50.65 5.36
C GLU A 3 4.69 -49.28 6.03
N LYS A 4 5.89 -48.77 6.35
CA LYS A 4 6.16 -47.52 7.03
C LYS A 4 6.30 -46.48 5.92
N GLN A 5 5.22 -45.78 5.57
CA GLN A 5 5.35 -44.60 4.70
C GLN A 5 5.90 -43.46 5.56
N GLN A 6 7.22 -43.37 5.53
CA GLN A 6 7.99 -42.23 6.00
C GLN A 6 7.68 -41.06 5.05
N ASN A 7 6.81 -40.15 5.46
CA ASN A 7 6.71 -38.85 4.82
C ASN A 7 7.66 -37.93 5.57
N ASP A 8 8.78 -37.63 4.92
CA ASP A 8 9.72 -36.63 5.38
C ASP A 8 9.02 -35.27 5.36
N ASP A 9 8.74 -34.74 6.56
CA ASP A 9 8.33 -33.37 6.77
C ASP A 9 9.45 -32.44 6.29
N PHE A 10 9.41 -32.07 5.00
CA PHE A 10 10.28 -31.04 4.46
C PHE A 10 9.79 -29.68 4.96
N ASN A 11 10.28 -29.33 6.15
CA ASN A 11 9.92 -28.14 6.90
C ASN A 11 10.18 -26.88 6.06
N THR A 12 9.15 -26.40 5.37
CA THR A 12 9.21 -25.18 4.52
C THR A 12 8.90 -23.93 5.35
N SER A 13 8.62 -24.07 6.66
CA SER A 13 8.51 -22.94 7.60
C SER A 13 9.85 -22.25 7.82
N ASP A 14 10.95 -23.02 7.86
CA ASP A 14 12.24 -22.51 8.35
C ASP A 14 12.94 -21.55 7.36
N HIS A 15 12.55 -21.56 6.07
CA HIS A 15 13.07 -20.63 5.07
C HIS A 15 12.24 -19.34 4.94
N ALA A 16 10.92 -19.40 5.13
CA ALA A 16 10.08 -18.20 5.15
C ALA A 16 10.36 -17.38 6.43
N ASP A 17 10.53 -18.06 7.56
CA ASP A 17 10.79 -17.43 8.85
C ASP A 17 12.19 -16.78 8.93
N SER A 18 13.17 -17.28 8.14
CA SER A 18 14.49 -16.67 8.03
C SER A 18 14.45 -15.32 7.30
N VAL A 19 13.69 -15.21 6.20
CA VAL A 19 13.58 -13.97 5.42
C VAL A 19 12.75 -12.92 6.15
N VAL A 20 11.67 -13.33 6.81
CA VAL A 20 10.85 -12.45 7.67
C VAL A 20 11.69 -11.92 8.85
N ASN A 21 12.48 -12.78 9.51
CA ASN A 21 13.40 -12.34 10.55
C ASN A 21 14.48 -11.38 10.04
N THR A 22 14.96 -11.53 8.81
CA THR A 22 15.98 -10.63 8.25
C THR A 22 15.42 -9.22 7.99
N LEU A 23 14.11 -9.10 7.73
CA LEU A 23 13.41 -7.81 7.58
C LEU A 23 13.08 -7.19 8.95
N GLU A 24 12.63 -7.98 9.93
CA GLU A 24 12.40 -7.49 11.31
C GLU A 24 13.70 -7.13 12.04
N GLN A 25 14.81 -7.80 11.73
CA GLN A 25 16.13 -7.53 12.32
C GLN A 25 16.92 -6.45 11.59
N SER A 26 16.41 -5.94 10.46
CA SER A 26 16.94 -4.72 9.80
C SER A 26 16.41 -3.44 10.46
N SER A 27 16.50 -3.39 11.80
CA SER A 27 16.77 -2.19 12.59
C SER A 27 15.84 -0.99 12.41
N ILE A 28 14.69 -1.01 13.10
CA ILE A 28 14.43 0.08 14.06
C ILE A 28 15.27 -0.25 15.29
N GLN A 29 16.52 0.21 15.31
CA GLN A 29 17.22 0.31 16.58
C GLN A 29 16.44 1.32 17.44
N HIS A 30 15.62 0.84 18.37
CA HIS A 30 15.19 1.64 19.52
C HIS A 30 16.43 1.89 20.39
N SER A 31 17.36 2.69 19.87
CA SER A 31 18.31 3.39 20.72
C SER A 31 17.47 4.25 21.66
N SER A 32 17.70 4.09 22.96
CA SER A 32 17.13 4.95 23.99
C SER A 32 17.41 6.40 23.60
N MET A 33 16.42 7.07 23.01
CA MET A 33 16.56 8.45 22.58
C MET A 33 16.61 9.32 23.83
N ASN A 34 17.83 9.67 24.22
CA ASN A 34 18.07 10.87 25.00
C ASN A 34 17.40 12.02 24.24
N ASN A 35 16.28 12.45 24.80
CA ASN A 35 15.40 13.56 24.49
C ASN A 35 16.15 14.90 24.32
N LYS A 36 16.97 14.99 23.27
CA LYS A 36 17.17 16.25 22.58
C LYS A 36 15.98 16.36 21.65
N SER A 37 15.00 17.19 22.02
CA SER A 37 13.95 17.63 21.11
C SER A 37 14.64 18.28 19.91
N PHE A 38 14.92 17.51 18.88
CA PHE A 38 15.33 18.02 17.60
C PHE A 38 14.11 18.82 17.12
N LEU A 39 14.17 20.14 17.26
CA LEU A 39 13.18 21.00 16.66
C LEU A 39 13.36 20.81 15.16
N VAL A 40 12.55 19.92 14.57
CA VAL A 40 12.41 19.81 13.13
C VAL A 40 11.90 21.18 12.70
N LYS A 41 12.82 22.02 12.25
CA LYS A 41 12.49 23.27 11.59
C LYS A 41 11.92 22.85 10.24
N ASN A 42 10.60 22.76 10.17
CA ASN A 42 9.86 22.71 8.92
C ASN A 42 9.33 24.13 8.65
N PRO A 43 10.20 25.07 8.20
CA PRO A 43 9.75 26.41 7.88
C PRO A 43 8.69 26.31 6.80
N ARG A 44 7.50 26.84 7.10
CA ARG A 44 6.42 26.90 6.13
C ARG A 44 6.78 27.98 5.13
N VAL A 45 6.77 27.65 3.84
CA VAL A 45 6.93 28.64 2.78
C VAL A 45 5.65 29.49 2.76
N ASP A 46 5.83 30.82 2.79
CA ASP A 46 4.74 31.81 2.85
C ASP A 46 4.25 32.24 1.45
N ASP A 47 4.57 31.49 0.40
CA ASP A 47 3.99 31.71 -0.93
C ASP A 47 2.51 31.36 -0.90
N LYS A 48 1.66 32.29 -1.34
CA LYS A 48 0.20 32.18 -1.27
C LYS A 48 -0.31 30.97 -2.06
N LEU A 49 0.26 30.71 -3.24
CA LEU A 49 -0.15 29.57 -4.09
C LEU A 49 0.19 28.23 -3.42
N GLU A 50 1.38 28.13 -2.83
CA GLU A 50 1.82 26.96 -2.08
C GLU A 50 0.97 26.75 -0.81
N LEU A 51 0.53 27.85 -0.18
CA LEU A 51 -0.34 27.80 0.99
C LEU A 51 -1.72 27.21 0.68
N GLU A 52 -2.34 27.61 -0.44
CA GLU A 52 -3.65 27.08 -0.87
C GLU A 52 -3.56 25.59 -1.23
N VAL A 53 -2.57 25.19 -2.03
CA VAL A 53 -2.34 23.78 -2.39
C VAL A 53 -2.08 22.93 -1.15
N ARG A 54 -1.24 23.40 -0.23
CA ARG A 54 -0.94 22.71 1.02
C ARG A 54 -2.17 22.56 1.90
N GLN A 55 -3.01 23.58 2.02
CA GLN A 55 -4.26 23.48 2.77
C GLN A 55 -5.21 22.44 2.18
N ILE A 56 -5.30 22.35 0.85
CA ILE A 56 -6.09 21.29 0.18
C ILE A 56 -5.49 19.92 0.49
N TYR A 57 -4.18 19.75 0.32
CA TYR A 57 -3.49 18.48 0.61
C TYR A 57 -3.69 18.04 2.07
N GLU A 58 -3.48 18.93 3.04
CA GLU A 58 -3.65 18.62 4.45
C GLU A 58 -5.11 18.22 4.79
N LYS A 59 -6.11 18.87 4.17
CA LYS A 59 -7.52 18.50 4.31
C LYS A 59 -7.81 17.11 3.77
N LEU A 60 -7.22 16.74 2.63
CA LEU A 60 -7.34 15.40 2.06
C LEU A 60 -6.69 14.35 2.97
N CYS A 61 -5.51 14.61 3.54
CA CYS A 61 -4.86 13.71 4.50
C CYS A 61 -5.68 13.50 5.78
N ARG A 62 -6.46 14.51 6.20
CA ARG A 62 -7.40 14.43 7.34
C ARG A 62 -8.79 13.91 6.94
N GLN A 63 -9.01 13.60 5.66
CA GLN A 63 -10.28 13.13 5.10
C GLN A 63 -11.45 14.10 5.29
N GLU A 64 -11.18 15.41 5.43
CA GLU A 64 -12.21 16.41 5.76
C GLU A 64 -13.21 16.68 4.61
N GLN A 65 -12.89 16.32 3.37
CA GLN A 65 -13.66 16.70 2.18
C GLN A 65 -14.28 15.52 1.41
N ALA A 66 -14.15 14.27 1.90
CA ALA A 66 -14.41 13.08 1.08
C ALA A 66 -15.70 12.31 1.42
N GLN A 67 -16.63 12.88 2.19
CA GLN A 67 -17.88 12.18 2.49
C GLN A 67 -18.95 12.49 1.44
N LEU A 68 -19.37 11.46 0.72
CA LEU A 68 -20.51 11.53 -0.18
C LEU A 68 -21.78 11.88 0.60
N SER A 69 -22.72 12.58 -0.03
CA SER A 69 -24.06 12.74 0.57
C SER A 69 -24.70 11.37 0.76
N HIS A 70 -25.60 11.22 1.75
CA HIS A 70 -26.31 9.96 1.97
C HIS A 70 -27.03 9.45 0.72
N GLU A 71 -27.59 10.35 -0.09
CA GLU A 71 -28.24 10.01 -1.35
C GLU A 71 -27.27 9.38 -2.35
N ARG A 72 -26.05 9.92 -2.48
CA ARG A 72 -25.01 9.35 -3.36
C ARG A 72 -24.43 8.06 -2.81
N GLN A 73 -24.27 7.94 -1.49
CA GLN A 73 -23.84 6.68 -0.88
C GLN A 73 -24.84 5.55 -1.14
N ALA A 74 -26.14 5.87 -1.13
CA ALA A 74 -27.20 4.89 -1.35
C ALA A 74 -27.27 4.35 -2.79
N THR A 75 -26.66 5.03 -3.77
CA THR A 75 -26.59 4.55 -5.16
C THR A 75 -25.40 3.65 -5.45
N LEU A 76 -24.42 3.60 -4.54
CA LEU A 76 -23.26 2.71 -4.64
C LEU A 76 -23.68 1.24 -4.50
N PHE A 77 -22.89 0.34 -5.07
CA PHE A 77 -23.23 -1.09 -5.08
C PHE A 77 -22.00 -1.99 -4.87
N CYS A 78 -22.28 -3.19 -4.36
CA CYS A 78 -21.34 -4.31 -4.32
C CYS A 78 -21.87 -5.43 -5.20
N ARG A 79 -21.02 -6.02 -6.04
CA ARG A 79 -21.41 -7.12 -6.93
C ARG A 79 -20.28 -8.13 -7.15
N TYR A 80 -20.67 -9.33 -7.56
CA TYR A 80 -19.76 -10.35 -8.04
C TYR A 80 -19.53 -10.18 -9.55
N ARG A 81 -18.29 -9.87 -9.95
CA ARG A 81 -17.90 -9.63 -11.34
C ARG A 81 -17.11 -10.83 -11.89
N HIS A 82 -17.65 -11.46 -12.93
CA HIS A 82 -17.01 -12.58 -13.61
C HIS A 82 -16.51 -12.25 -15.03
N ASN A 83 -17.05 -11.21 -15.67
CA ASN A 83 -16.66 -10.75 -17.01
C ASN A 83 -16.59 -11.88 -18.06
N ASN A 84 -17.49 -12.87 -17.98
CA ASN A 84 -17.51 -14.09 -18.79
C ASN A 84 -16.19 -14.87 -18.88
N HIS A 85 -15.28 -14.67 -17.92
CA HIS A 85 -14.05 -15.44 -17.86
C HIS A 85 -14.33 -16.81 -17.22
N PRO A 86 -13.97 -17.95 -17.85
CA PRO A 86 -14.34 -19.29 -17.37
C PRO A 86 -13.97 -19.54 -15.89
N TYR A 87 -12.79 -19.09 -15.47
CA TYR A 87 -12.35 -19.21 -14.09
C TYR A 87 -13.19 -18.37 -13.11
N LEU A 88 -13.61 -17.17 -13.51
CA LEU A 88 -14.37 -16.28 -12.66
C LEU A 88 -15.86 -16.61 -12.62
N LEU A 89 -16.34 -17.53 -13.47
CA LEU A 89 -17.68 -18.11 -13.31
C LEU A 89 -17.77 -18.94 -12.02
N LEU A 90 -16.70 -19.67 -11.69
CA LEU A 90 -16.61 -20.48 -10.48
C LEU A 90 -16.21 -19.65 -9.26
N ARG A 91 -15.32 -18.67 -9.46
CA ARG A 91 -14.86 -17.76 -8.39
C ARG A 91 -14.92 -16.30 -8.85
N PRO A 92 -16.11 -15.67 -8.83
CA PRO A 92 -16.27 -14.28 -9.22
C PRO A 92 -15.48 -13.32 -8.31
N VAL A 93 -15.02 -12.20 -8.86
CA VAL A 93 -14.35 -11.16 -8.08
C VAL A 93 -15.39 -10.34 -7.32
N LYS A 94 -15.11 -10.04 -6.05
CA LYS A 94 -15.90 -9.11 -5.23
C LYS A 94 -15.54 -7.67 -5.64
N GLU A 95 -16.46 -6.98 -6.28
CA GLU A 95 -16.31 -5.57 -6.71
C GLU A 95 -17.23 -4.68 -5.89
N GLU A 96 -16.69 -3.61 -5.31
CA GLU A 96 -17.40 -2.58 -4.56
C GLU A 96 -17.19 -1.22 -5.22
N GLN A 97 -18.26 -0.49 -5.50
CA GLN A 97 -18.15 0.90 -5.94
C GLN A 97 -18.02 1.81 -4.72
N VAL A 98 -16.91 2.54 -4.62
CA VAL A 98 -16.60 3.44 -3.49
C VAL A 98 -16.94 4.89 -3.81
N LEU A 99 -16.91 5.25 -5.10
CA LEU A 99 -17.26 6.57 -5.60
C LEU A 99 -17.98 6.44 -6.94
N ASP A 100 -19.06 7.20 -7.12
CA ASP A 100 -19.83 7.26 -8.36
C ASP A 100 -19.18 8.21 -9.37
N GLU A 101 -18.64 9.35 -8.93
CA GLU A 101 -17.93 10.31 -9.78
C GLU A 101 -16.72 10.97 -9.08
N PRO A 102 -15.48 10.76 -9.59
CA PRO A 102 -15.12 9.79 -10.61
C PRO A 102 -15.43 8.35 -10.16
N ALA A 103 -15.70 7.45 -11.10
CA ALA A 103 -16.02 6.07 -10.76
C ALA A 103 -14.79 5.37 -10.15
N VAL A 104 -14.86 5.03 -8.86
CA VAL A 104 -13.80 4.31 -8.13
C VAL A 104 -14.34 2.98 -7.64
N PHE A 105 -13.62 1.90 -7.95
CA PHE A 105 -13.98 0.54 -7.57
C PHE A 105 -12.88 -0.09 -6.71
N LEU A 106 -13.28 -0.79 -5.67
CA LEU A 106 -12.43 -1.62 -4.82
C LEU A 106 -12.70 -3.09 -5.12
N PHE A 107 -11.63 -3.85 -5.35
CA PHE A 107 -11.71 -5.29 -5.55
C PHE A 107 -11.18 -6.01 -4.32
N HIS A 108 -12.02 -6.84 -3.71
CA HIS A 108 -11.68 -7.56 -2.48
C HIS A 108 -11.12 -8.95 -2.79
N ASP A 109 -10.13 -9.36 -1.99
CA ASP A 109 -9.54 -10.71 -1.98
C ASP A 109 -9.02 -11.18 -3.36
N VAL A 110 -8.60 -10.25 -4.22
CA VAL A 110 -8.10 -10.58 -5.56
C VAL A 110 -6.69 -11.17 -5.58
N VAL A 111 -5.88 -10.85 -4.58
CA VAL A 111 -4.51 -11.34 -4.44
C VAL A 111 -4.42 -12.12 -3.13
N SER A 112 -3.88 -13.34 -3.18
CA SER A 112 -3.69 -14.17 -1.98
C SER A 112 -2.52 -13.66 -1.13
N ASP A 113 -2.55 -13.90 0.18
CA ASP A 113 -1.44 -13.54 1.08
C ASP A 113 -0.10 -14.11 0.60
N SER A 114 -0.09 -15.34 0.09
CA SER A 114 1.11 -15.97 -0.46
C SER A 114 1.66 -15.23 -1.69
N ASP A 115 0.79 -14.68 -2.53
CA ASP A 115 1.21 -13.91 -3.71
C ASP A 115 1.64 -12.51 -3.32
N ILE A 116 1.03 -11.91 -2.30
CA ILE A 116 1.48 -10.66 -1.68
C ILE A 116 2.92 -10.80 -1.19
N GLU A 117 3.24 -11.87 -0.45
CA GLU A 117 4.60 -12.10 0.06
C GLU A 117 5.61 -12.35 -1.07
N LYS A 118 5.23 -13.10 -2.11
CA LYS A 118 6.08 -13.27 -3.30
C LYS A 118 6.36 -11.92 -3.98
N VAL A 119 5.34 -11.08 -4.17
CA VAL A 119 5.50 -9.75 -4.77
C VAL A 119 6.44 -8.89 -3.92
N LYS A 120 6.28 -8.88 -2.59
CA LYS A 120 7.18 -8.17 -1.67
C LYS A 120 8.62 -8.65 -1.82
N ALA A 121 8.85 -9.97 -1.76
CA ALA A 121 10.18 -10.56 -1.87
C ALA A 121 10.89 -10.19 -3.19
N LEU A 122 10.15 -10.16 -4.30
CA LEU A 122 10.66 -9.77 -5.61
C LEU A 122 10.87 -8.25 -5.74
N ALA A 123 10.06 -7.43 -5.06
CA ALA A 123 10.07 -5.98 -5.16
C ALA A 123 11.14 -5.32 -4.28
N ILE A 124 11.32 -5.79 -3.04
CA ILE A 124 12.26 -5.22 -2.06
C ILE A 124 13.68 -4.98 -2.63
N PRO A 125 14.37 -5.96 -3.25
CA PRO A 125 15.73 -5.75 -3.76
C PRO A 125 15.81 -4.75 -4.93
N ARG A 126 14.67 -4.41 -5.55
CA ARG A 126 14.58 -3.51 -6.71
C ARG A 126 13.98 -2.16 -6.33
N LEU A 127 13.57 -1.97 -5.07
CA LEU A 127 12.93 -0.77 -4.59
C LEU A 127 13.95 0.39 -4.55
N LYS A 128 13.62 1.50 -5.20
CA LYS A 128 14.41 2.73 -5.20
C LYS A 128 13.48 3.92 -4.92
N ARG A 129 13.99 4.96 -4.27
CA ARG A 129 13.23 6.20 -4.01
C ARG A 129 12.75 6.79 -5.34
N ALA A 130 11.51 7.27 -5.34
CA ALA A 130 10.93 7.96 -6.49
C ALA A 130 11.74 9.21 -6.85
N LEU A 131 11.89 9.46 -8.15
CA LEU A 131 12.59 10.61 -8.68
C LEU A 131 11.60 11.51 -9.42
N VAL A 132 11.80 12.83 -9.28
CA VAL A 132 11.02 13.87 -9.96
C VAL A 132 11.95 14.69 -10.84
N ARG A 133 11.45 15.11 -12.00
CA ARG A 133 12.19 16.03 -12.85
C ARG A 133 11.95 17.46 -12.39
N ASP A 134 13.02 18.18 -12.13
CA ASP A 134 12.96 19.59 -11.77
C ASP A 134 12.56 20.42 -13.00
N THR A 135 11.52 21.24 -12.86
CA THR A 135 10.98 22.07 -13.93
C THR A 135 11.90 23.26 -14.26
N ALA A 136 12.66 23.75 -13.29
CA ALA A 136 13.55 24.89 -13.48
C ALA A 136 14.89 24.48 -14.09
N THR A 137 15.47 23.38 -13.60
CA THR A 137 16.82 22.93 -14.02
C THR A 137 16.79 21.82 -15.08
N GLY A 138 15.64 21.16 -15.29
CA GLY A 138 15.50 20.00 -16.18
C GLY A 138 16.18 18.72 -15.68
N GLY A 139 16.89 18.80 -14.54
CA GLY A 139 17.58 17.70 -13.89
C GLY A 139 16.63 16.77 -13.13
N VAL A 140 17.17 15.67 -12.62
CA VAL A 140 16.41 14.69 -11.83
C VAL A 140 16.78 14.84 -10.36
N LYS A 141 15.78 15.04 -9.51
CA LYS A 141 15.93 15.11 -8.05
C LYS A 141 15.10 14.03 -7.37
N GLN A 142 15.40 13.74 -6.11
CA GLN A 142 14.55 12.85 -5.33
C GLN A 142 13.21 13.51 -5.05
N ALA A 143 12.14 12.71 -5.01
CA ALA A 143 10.83 13.21 -4.64
C ALA A 143 10.84 13.55 -3.14
N ASP A 144 10.58 14.82 -2.84
CA ASP A 144 10.34 15.30 -1.48
C ASP A 144 8.81 15.42 -1.33
N PHE A 145 8.20 14.49 -0.61
CA PHE A 145 6.76 14.45 -0.31
C PHE A 145 6.49 14.93 1.12
#